data_AF-W3XQE3-F1
#
_entry.id   AF-W3XQE3-F1
#
_cell.length_a   1.000
_cell.length_b   1.000
_cell.length_c   1.000
_cell.angle_alpha   90.00
_cell.angle_beta   90.00
_cell.angle_gamma   90.00
#
_symmetry.space_group_name_H-M   'P 1'
#
loop_
_entity.id
_entity.type
_entity.pdbx_description
1 polymer ?
#
loop_
_entity_poly.entity_id
_entity_poly.type
_entity_poly.pdbx_seq_one_letter_code
_entity_poly.pdbx_strand_id
1 'polypeptide(L)'
;MCVYKRVLYELCNHSRYSAKVERKCDEQKAFDKGEGAEVCKKVSSHPLATLKVAGQCPRCDGSQKTVTQKLQKAKDMISQSKKTLASTDARCRAILEDVGIDMSVSGSSSDDNDDVEKLKGEMNELDGKEGSGKDNAAAEEFLKKRKESDSAKLYM
;
A
#
# COMPACT_ATOMS: atom_id res chain seq x y z
N MET A 1 -23.31 -7.17 -25.95
CA MET A 1 -22.60 -7.21 -24.64
C MET A 1 -23.11 -6.06 -23.77
N CYS A 2 -23.27 -6.27 -22.48
CA CYS A 2 -23.65 -5.20 -21.55
C CYS A 2 -22.42 -4.36 -21.20
N VAL A 3 -22.56 -3.03 -21.26
CA VAL A 3 -21.50 -2.09 -20.93
C VAL A 3 -21.61 -1.67 -19.47
N TYR A 4 -20.53 -1.84 -18.73
CA TYR A 4 -20.40 -1.44 -17.34
C TYR A 4 -19.34 -0.33 -17.20
N LYS A 5 -19.51 0.52 -16.20
CA LYS A 5 -18.46 1.48 -15.82
C LYS A 5 -17.32 0.72 -15.18
N ARG A 6 -16.10 1.02 -15.59
CA ARG A 6 -14.90 0.51 -14.94
C ARG A 6 -14.50 1.49 -13.84
N VAL A 7 -14.35 1.01 -12.61
CA VAL A 7 -13.81 1.77 -11.49
C VAL A 7 -12.35 1.38 -11.31
N LEU A 8 -11.44 2.35 -11.34
CA LEU A 8 -10.02 2.17 -11.08
C LEU A 8 -9.66 2.87 -9.76
N TYR A 9 -9.09 2.12 -8.83
CA TYR A 9 -8.62 2.65 -7.55
C TYR A 9 -7.17 3.08 -7.67
N GLU A 10 -6.88 4.38 -7.52
CA GLU A 10 -5.56 4.93 -7.83
C GLU A 10 -4.47 4.45 -6.86
N LEU A 11 -4.79 4.29 -5.57
CA LEU A 11 -3.80 3.90 -4.56
C LEU A 11 -3.36 2.43 -4.66
N CYS A 12 -4.13 1.57 -5.31
CA CYS A 12 -3.81 0.14 -5.41
C CYS A 12 -3.90 -0.43 -6.83
N ASN A 13 -4.17 0.42 -7.84
CA ASN A 13 -4.35 0.08 -9.26
C ASN A 13 -5.29 -1.09 -9.57
N HIS A 14 -6.16 -1.45 -8.62
CA HIS A 14 -7.17 -2.48 -8.84
C HIS A 14 -8.33 -1.90 -9.61
N SER A 15 -8.92 -2.70 -10.50
CA SER A 15 -10.14 -2.31 -11.19
C SER A 15 -11.32 -3.22 -10.87
N ARG A 16 -12.52 -2.64 -10.84
CA ARG A 16 -13.79 -3.35 -10.68
C ARG A 16 -14.82 -2.80 -11.65
N TYR A 17 -15.79 -3.61 -12.05
CA TYR A 17 -16.96 -3.12 -12.77
C TYR A 17 -18.00 -2.59 -11.77
N SER A 18 -18.73 -1.55 -12.16
CA SER A 18 -19.87 -1.06 -11.39
C SER A 18 -20.93 -2.14 -11.27
N ALA A 19 -21.66 -2.17 -10.15
CA ALA A 19 -22.79 -3.08 -10.00
C ALA A 19 -23.95 -2.75 -10.97
N LYS A 20 -24.06 -1.48 -11.39
CA LYS A 20 -25.05 -1.03 -12.35
C LYS A 20 -24.50 -1.11 -13.78
N VAL A 21 -25.29 -1.71 -14.68
CA VAL A 21 -25.07 -1.66 -16.12
C VAL A 21 -25.36 -0.26 -16.62
N GLU A 22 -24.45 0.32 -17.40
CA GLU A 22 -24.66 1.61 -18.06
C GLU A 22 -25.43 1.47 -19.37
N ARG A 23 -25.11 0.43 -20.16
CA ARG A 23 -25.85 0.10 -21.39
C ARG A 23 -26.16 -1.38 -21.47
N LYS A 24 -27.45 -1.72 -21.43
CA LYS A 24 -27.94 -3.09 -21.60
C LYS A 24 -27.94 -3.48 -23.07
N CYS A 25 -27.47 -4.68 -23.40
CA CYS A 25 -27.67 -5.24 -24.74
C CYS A 25 -29.08 -5.80 -24.90
N ASP A 26 -29.45 -6.16 -26.12
CA ASP A 26 -30.82 -6.56 -26.42
C ASP A 26 -31.22 -7.87 -25.72
N GLU A 27 -30.27 -8.81 -25.54
CA GLU A 27 -30.46 -10.00 -24.68
C GLU A 27 -30.89 -9.61 -23.25
N GLN A 28 -30.20 -8.65 -22.64
CA GLN A 28 -30.52 -8.20 -21.28
C GLN A 28 -31.86 -7.46 -21.23
N LYS A 29 -32.17 -6.66 -22.26
CA LYS A 29 -33.48 -5.98 -22.35
C LYS A 29 -34.62 -6.98 -22.52
N ALA A 30 -34.44 -8.03 -23.32
CA ALA A 30 -35.43 -9.08 -23.51
C ALA A 30 -35.67 -9.85 -22.21
N PHE A 31 -34.61 -10.19 -21.48
CA PHE A 31 -34.72 -10.78 -20.15
C PHE A 31 -35.50 -9.87 -19.18
N ASP A 32 -35.17 -8.58 -19.13
CA ASP A 32 -35.86 -7.63 -18.25
C ASP A 32 -37.35 -7.45 -18.60
N LYS A 33 -37.73 -7.71 -19.86
CA LYS A 33 -39.13 -7.71 -20.34
C LYS A 33 -39.85 -9.05 -20.11
N GLY A 34 -39.15 -10.10 -19.69
CA GLY A 34 -39.69 -11.46 -19.57
C GLY A 34 -39.75 -12.24 -20.89
N GLU A 35 -39.19 -11.70 -21.98
CA GLU A 35 -39.12 -12.35 -23.30
C GLU A 35 -37.88 -13.27 -23.42
N GLY A 36 -36.87 -13.06 -22.57
CA GLY A 36 -35.63 -13.83 -22.56
C GLY A 36 -35.53 -14.78 -21.35
N ALA A 37 -35.03 -15.99 -21.58
CA ALA A 37 -34.88 -17.00 -20.52
C ALA A 37 -33.67 -16.78 -19.60
N GLU A 38 -32.60 -16.14 -20.09
CA GLU A 38 -31.35 -15.96 -19.34
C GLU A 38 -30.83 -14.51 -19.36
N VAL A 39 -30.14 -14.14 -18.26
CA VAL A 39 -29.41 -12.88 -18.11
C VAL A 39 -28.16 -12.88 -18.99
N CYS A 40 -27.81 -11.73 -19.58
CA CYS A 40 -26.60 -11.61 -20.37
C CYS A 40 -25.35 -11.71 -19.48
N LYS A 41 -24.50 -12.72 -19.75
CA LYS A 41 -23.24 -12.95 -19.02
C LYS A 41 -22.04 -12.18 -19.61
N LYS A 42 -22.20 -11.56 -20.79
CA LYS A 42 -21.12 -10.88 -21.51
C LYS A 42 -20.95 -9.44 -21.01
N VAL A 43 -19.84 -9.20 -20.32
CA VAL A 43 -19.45 -7.91 -19.75
C VAL A 43 -18.44 -7.24 -20.68
N SER A 44 -18.68 -5.98 -21.05
CA SER A 44 -17.68 -5.11 -21.66
C SER A 44 -17.57 -3.80 -20.89
N SER A 45 -16.42 -3.13 -21.00
CA SER A 45 -16.28 -1.74 -20.56
C SER A 45 -15.77 -0.90 -21.70
N HIS A 46 -16.28 0.32 -21.77
CA HIS A 46 -15.75 1.32 -22.69
C HIS A 46 -14.56 2.02 -22.02
N PRO A 47 -13.42 2.24 -22.70
CA PRO A 47 -12.27 2.93 -22.13
C PRO A 47 -12.62 4.31 -21.55
N LEU A 48 -13.50 5.05 -22.23
CA LEU A 48 -14.00 6.37 -21.79
C LEU A 48 -14.98 6.30 -20.59
N ALA A 49 -15.48 5.12 -20.23
CA ALA A 49 -16.37 4.91 -19.08
C ALA A 49 -15.59 4.45 -17.84
N THR A 50 -14.34 4.92 -17.69
CA THR A 50 -13.50 4.61 -16.54
C THR A 50 -13.60 5.72 -15.49
N LEU A 51 -14.15 5.40 -14.33
CA LEU A 51 -14.15 6.25 -13.15
C LEU A 51 -12.86 5.98 -12.36
N LYS A 52 -12.07 7.01 -12.11
CA LYS A 52 -10.95 6.94 -11.17
C LYS A 52 -11.41 7.36 -9.79
N VAL A 53 -11.03 6.58 -8.77
CA VAL A 53 -11.35 6.85 -7.38
C VAL A 53 -10.05 7.04 -6.63
N ALA A 54 -9.90 8.22 -6.03
CA ALA A 54 -8.82 8.53 -5.09
C ALA A 54 -9.07 7.74 -3.79
N GLY A 55 -8.50 6.54 -3.73
CA GLY A 55 -8.72 5.62 -2.62
C GLY A 55 -8.19 4.22 -2.92
N GLN A 56 -8.09 3.41 -1.86
CA GLN A 56 -7.83 1.98 -2.00
C GLN A 56 -9.12 1.23 -2.28
N CYS A 57 -9.01 0.08 -2.93
CA CYS A 57 -10.16 -0.80 -3.06
C CYS A 57 -10.53 -1.42 -1.70
N PRO A 58 -11.80 -1.82 -1.48
CA PRO A 58 -12.25 -2.38 -0.19
C PRO A 58 -11.43 -3.58 0.29
N ARG A 59 -10.88 -4.36 -0.65
CA ARG A 59 -10.01 -5.50 -0.33
C ARG A 59 -8.68 -5.02 0.27
N CYS A 60 -8.04 -4.04 -0.37
CA CYS A 60 -6.77 -3.48 0.10
C CYS A 60 -6.93 -2.77 1.44
N ASP A 61 -7.98 -1.96 1.60
CA ASP A 61 -8.29 -1.28 2.85
C ASP A 61 -8.50 -2.28 4.00
N GLY A 62 -9.26 -3.35 3.75
CA GLY A 62 -9.45 -4.44 4.72
C GLY A 62 -8.14 -5.16 5.10
N SER A 63 -7.27 -5.43 4.12
CA SER A 63 -5.95 -6.04 4.37
C SER A 63 -5.05 -5.10 5.19
N GLN A 64 -5.02 -3.80 4.86
CA GLN A 64 -4.23 -2.82 5.59
C GLN A 64 -4.70 -2.69 7.05
N LYS A 65 -6.02 -2.65 7.29
CA LYS A 65 -6.60 -2.67 8.63
C LYS A 65 -6.21 -3.91 9.43
N THR A 66 -6.20 -5.07 8.77
CA THR A 66 -5.80 -6.33 9.41
C THR A 66 -4.32 -6.31 9.81
N VAL A 67 -3.46 -5.83 8.92
CA VAL A 67 -2.01 -5.73 9.18
C VAL A 67 -1.71 -4.74 10.30
N THR A 68 -2.31 -3.55 10.25
CA THR A 68 -2.14 -2.52 11.29
C THR A 68 -2.62 -3.01 12.67
N GLN A 69 -3.75 -3.72 12.74
CA GLN A 69 -4.20 -4.33 13.99
C GLN A 69 -3.24 -5.40 14.52
N LYS A 70 -2.71 -6.28 13.64
CA LYS A 70 -1.72 -7.29 14.04
C LYS A 70 -0.43 -6.65 14.54
N LEU A 71 0.02 -5.59 13.87
CA LEU A 71 1.21 -4.85 14.25
C LEU A 71 1.02 -4.15 15.61
N GLN A 72 -0.15 -3.58 15.86
CA GLN A 72 -0.46 -3.00 17.17
C GLN A 72 -0.41 -4.07 18.28
N LYS A 73 -1.05 -5.23 18.06
CA LYS A 73 -0.98 -6.35 19.01
C LYS A 73 0.45 -6.82 19.27
N ALA A 74 1.28 -6.88 18.23
CA ALA A 74 2.69 -7.24 18.37
C ALA A 74 3.46 -6.21 19.23
N LYS A 75 3.24 -4.91 19.01
CA LYS A 75 3.82 -3.84 19.84
C LYS A 75 3.38 -3.95 21.29
N ASP A 76 2.11 -4.21 21.53
CA ASP A 76 1.57 -4.35 22.88
C ASP A 76 2.22 -5.55 23.61
N MET A 77 2.33 -6.71 22.95
CA MET A 77 3.03 -7.88 23.49
C MET A 77 4.50 -7.58 23.82
N ILE A 78 5.22 -6.91 22.92
CA ILE A 78 6.62 -6.52 23.17
C ILE A 78 6.70 -5.61 24.38
N SER A 79 5.82 -4.62 24.49
CA SER A 79 5.79 -3.69 25.62
C SER A 79 5.51 -4.41 26.95
N GLN A 80 4.61 -5.39 26.93
CA GLN A 80 4.28 -6.20 28.10
C GLN A 80 5.46 -7.08 28.50
N SER A 81 6.09 -7.77 27.55
CA SER A 81 7.29 -8.58 27.80
C SER A 81 8.43 -7.74 28.37
N LYS A 82 8.67 -6.53 27.85
CA LYS A 82 9.67 -5.59 28.39
C LYS A 82 9.38 -5.23 29.85
N LYS A 83 8.12 -4.93 30.19
CA LYS A 83 7.71 -4.63 31.57
C LYS A 83 7.91 -5.84 32.49
N THR A 84 7.52 -7.02 32.05
CA THR A 84 7.70 -8.26 32.82
C THR A 84 9.19 -8.52 33.06
N LEU A 85 10.02 -8.45 32.01
CA LEU A 85 11.47 -8.65 32.11
C LEU A 85 12.12 -7.65 33.07
N ALA A 86 11.78 -6.36 32.96
CA ALA A 86 12.28 -5.34 33.88
C ALA A 86 11.87 -5.63 35.33
N SER A 87 10.63 -6.07 35.56
CA SER A 87 10.16 -6.42 36.90
C SER A 87 10.85 -7.67 37.47
N THR A 88 11.10 -8.68 36.64
CA THR A 88 11.80 -9.90 37.05
C THR A 88 13.27 -9.64 37.28
N ASP A 89 13.91 -8.83 36.46
CA ASP A 89 15.31 -8.43 36.62
C ASP A 89 15.49 -7.64 37.92
N ALA A 90 14.63 -6.64 38.19
CA ALA A 90 14.63 -5.91 39.45
C ALA A 90 14.46 -6.85 40.67
N ARG A 91 13.55 -7.84 40.56
CA ARG A 91 13.36 -8.84 41.62
C ARG A 91 14.58 -9.74 41.80
N CYS A 92 15.20 -10.21 40.73
CA CYS A 92 16.40 -11.03 40.78
C CYS A 92 17.57 -10.28 41.42
N ARG A 93 17.78 -9.01 41.04
CA ARG A 93 18.81 -8.16 41.65
C ARG A 93 18.59 -7.98 43.15
N ALA A 94 17.36 -7.68 43.58
CA ALA A 94 17.04 -7.58 45.00
C ALA A 94 17.37 -8.86 45.78
N ILE A 95 17.04 -10.04 45.23
CA ILE A 95 17.36 -11.33 45.87
C ILE A 95 18.88 -11.54 45.94
N LEU A 96 19.63 -11.17 44.90
CA LEU A 96 21.08 -11.35 44.88
C LEU A 96 21.80 -10.41 45.86
N GLU A 97 21.32 -9.17 45.99
CA GLU A 97 21.75 -8.24 47.02
C GLU A 97 21.50 -8.78 48.43
N ASP A 98 20.32 -9.36 48.70
CA ASP A 98 19.99 -9.98 49.99
C ASP A 98 20.91 -11.16 50.35
N VAL A 99 21.41 -11.89 49.36
CA VAL A 99 22.34 -13.03 49.55
C VAL A 99 23.81 -12.57 49.56
N GLY A 100 24.07 -11.26 49.42
CA GLY A 100 25.40 -10.68 49.44
C GLY A 100 26.24 -10.96 48.19
N ILE A 101 25.58 -11.29 47.07
CA ILE A 101 26.22 -11.51 45.77
C ILE A 101 26.18 -10.18 45.01
N ASP A 102 27.31 -9.49 44.93
CA ASP A 102 27.41 -8.23 44.18
C ASP A 102 27.39 -8.50 42.67
N MET A 103 26.31 -8.06 42.01
CA MET A 103 26.22 -7.96 40.55
C MET A 103 26.77 -6.61 40.07
N SER A 104 28.04 -6.34 40.33
CA SER A 104 28.78 -5.30 39.61
C SER A 104 28.96 -5.77 38.16
N VAL A 105 27.96 -5.51 37.31
CA VAL A 105 28.00 -5.88 35.89
C VAL A 105 29.08 -5.04 35.19
N SER A 106 30.23 -5.66 34.96
CA SER A 106 31.11 -5.34 33.82
C SER A 106 30.40 -5.78 32.54
N GLY A 107 29.60 -4.90 31.98
CA GLY A 107 28.86 -5.15 30.74
C GLY A 107 28.34 -3.83 30.23
N SER A 108 29.11 -3.24 29.32
CA SER A 108 28.83 -2.00 28.60
C SER A 108 27.34 -1.78 28.36
N SER A 109 26.81 -0.74 28.97
CA SER A 109 25.65 -0.02 28.46
C SER A 109 25.99 0.52 27.08
N SER A 110 25.75 -0.28 26.04
CA SER A 110 25.47 0.28 24.72
C SER A 110 24.01 0.69 24.73
N ASP A 111 23.80 1.95 25.07
CA ASP A 111 22.58 2.69 24.81
C ASP A 111 22.27 2.66 23.30
N ASP A 112 21.55 1.64 22.84
CA ASP A 112 20.89 1.68 21.52
C ASP A 112 19.55 2.45 21.64
N ASN A 113 19.62 3.68 22.16
CA ASN A 113 18.49 4.60 22.27
C ASN A 113 18.52 5.72 21.20
N ASP A 114 19.29 5.57 20.11
CA ASP A 114 19.38 6.61 19.06
C ASP A 114 18.54 6.33 17.78
N ASP A 115 17.92 5.15 17.62
CA ASP A 115 17.27 4.80 16.33
C ASP A 115 15.73 4.97 16.26
N VAL A 116 15.08 5.56 17.28
CA VAL A 116 13.61 5.76 17.26
C VAL A 116 13.17 7.16 16.80
N GLU A 117 14.02 8.19 16.93
CA GLU A 117 13.70 9.55 16.45
C GLU A 117 13.97 9.72 14.94
N LYS A 118 14.84 8.90 14.34
CA LYS A 118 15.16 8.98 12.90
C LYS A 118 14.01 8.54 11.98
N LEU A 119 13.06 7.75 12.48
CA LEU A 119 11.89 7.29 11.71
C LEU A 119 10.68 8.23 11.79
N LYS A 120 10.73 9.31 12.60
CA LYS A 120 9.70 10.36 12.59
C LYS A 120 10.03 11.53 11.65
N GLY A 121 11.28 11.67 11.22
CA GLY A 121 11.71 12.73 10.31
C GLY A 121 11.35 12.50 8.83
N GLU A 122 11.18 11.26 8.38
CA GLU A 122 11.01 10.94 6.96
C GLU A 122 9.56 11.05 6.44
N MET A 123 8.62 11.55 7.24
CA MET A 123 7.22 11.73 6.83
C MET A 123 6.76 13.17 6.68
N ASN A 124 7.63 14.17 6.87
CA ASN A 124 7.28 15.59 6.82
C ASN A 124 8.20 16.44 5.92
N GLU A 125 8.71 15.90 4.80
CA GLU A 125 9.51 16.69 3.85
C GLU A 125 9.17 16.39 2.38
N LEU A 126 7.87 16.37 2.03
CA LEU A 126 7.39 16.43 0.64
C LEU A 126 6.35 17.54 0.43
N ASP A 127 6.52 18.67 1.13
CA ASP A 127 5.91 19.93 0.74
C ASP A 127 7.02 20.98 0.65
N GLY A 128 7.39 21.34 -0.58
CA GLY A 128 8.21 22.51 -0.89
C GLY A 128 9.68 22.25 -1.22
N LYS A 129 9.96 21.99 -2.51
CA LYS A 129 11.11 22.62 -3.18
C LYS A 129 10.95 22.63 -4.69
N GLU A 130 10.72 23.85 -5.16
CA GLU A 130 10.84 24.28 -6.53
C GLU A 130 12.26 24.05 -7.07
N GLY A 131 12.34 23.60 -8.32
CA GLY A 131 13.34 24.01 -9.32
C GLY A 131 14.83 23.96 -9.01
N SER A 132 15.50 22.92 -9.51
CA SER A 132 16.77 23.03 -10.25
C SER A 132 16.94 21.72 -11.05
N GLY A 133 16.91 21.65 -12.38
CA GLY A 133 17.49 22.58 -13.34
C GLY A 133 18.93 22.20 -13.68
N LYS A 134 19.23 20.91 -13.96
CA LYS A 134 20.50 20.48 -14.61
C LYS A 134 20.58 19.08 -15.24
N ASP A 135 19.58 18.21 -15.10
CA ASP A 135 19.74 16.80 -15.54
C ASP A 135 19.00 16.42 -16.84
N ASN A 136 18.38 17.38 -17.54
CA ASN A 136 17.51 17.09 -18.69
C ASN A 136 18.22 16.89 -20.04
N ALA A 137 19.53 17.13 -20.15
CA ALA A 137 20.23 16.99 -21.44
C ALA A 137 20.45 15.52 -21.85
N ALA A 138 20.74 14.63 -20.90
CA ALA A 138 21.01 13.22 -21.20
C ALA A 138 19.72 12.40 -21.46
N ALA A 139 18.61 12.80 -20.83
CA ALA A 139 17.33 12.11 -20.98
C ALA A 139 16.66 12.41 -22.35
N GLU A 140 16.80 13.64 -22.87
CA GLU A 140 16.27 13.99 -24.18
C GLU A 140 17.03 13.32 -25.34
N GLU A 141 18.36 13.16 -25.25
CA GLU A 141 19.13 12.47 -26.29
C GLU A 141 18.77 10.97 -26.37
N PHE A 142 18.50 10.33 -25.22
CA PHE A 142 18.09 8.92 -25.17
C PHE A 142 16.68 8.69 -25.75
N LEU A 143 15.76 9.64 -25.56
CA LEU A 143 14.41 9.58 -26.13
C LEU A 143 14.38 9.86 -27.65
N LYS A 144 15.34 10.63 -28.17
CA LYS A 144 15.45 10.93 -29.61
C LYS A 144 15.95 9.73 -30.41
N LYS A 145 17.01 9.05 -29.94
CA LYS A 145 17.55 7.83 -30.58
C LYS A 145 16.54 6.68 -30.69
N ARG A 146 15.59 6.58 -29.74
CA ARG A 146 14.55 5.54 -29.78
C ARG A 146 13.41 5.83 -30.76
N LYS A 147 13.08 7.11 -30.97
CA LYS A 147 12.05 7.50 -31.94
C LYS A 147 12.52 7.32 -33.38
N GLU A 148 13.80 7.55 -33.66
CA GLU A 148 14.37 7.36 -35.00
C GLU A 148 14.54 5.88 -35.38
N SER A 149 14.76 4.98 -34.40
CA SER A 149 14.87 3.53 -34.66
C SER A 149 13.53 2.83 -34.89
N ASP A 150 12.44 3.32 -34.28
CA ASP A 150 11.12 2.69 -34.39
C ASP A 150 10.33 3.21 -35.59
N SER A 151 10.59 4.43 -36.09
CA SER A 151 9.96 4.94 -37.32
C SER A 151 10.52 4.32 -38.61
N ALA A 152 11.70 3.69 -38.58
CA ALA A 152 12.32 3.05 -39.74
C ALA A 152 11.85 1.61 -40.01
N LYS A 153 11.05 1.01 -39.10
CA LYS A 153 10.55 -0.37 -39.24
C LYS A 153 9.08 -0.48 -39.66
N LEU A 154 8.43 0.65 -39.97
CA LEU A 154 7.01 0.70 -40.37
C LEU A 154 6.79 0.90 -41.87
N TYR A 155 7.86 0.87 -42.67
CA TYR A 155 7.82 0.82 -44.13
C TYR A 155 8.74 -0.28 -44.66
N MET A 156 8.34 -1.54 -44.46
CA MET A 156 8.58 -2.66 -45.38
C MET A 156 7.47 -3.68 -45.22
#